data_AF-S6TVW1-F1
#
_entry.id   AF-S6TVW1-F1
#
_cell.length_a   1.000
_cell.length_b   1.000
_cell.length_c   1.000
_cell.angle_alpha   90.00
_cell.angle_beta   90.00
_cell.angle_gamma   90.00
#
_symmetry.space_group_name_H-M   'P 1'
#
loop_
_entity.id
_entity.type
_entity.pdbx_description
1 polymer ?
#
loop_
_entity_poly.entity_id
_entity_poly.type
_entity_poly.pdbx_seq_one_letter_code
_entity_poly.pdbx_strand_id
1 'polypeptide(L)'
;FGQGLGLGGEWGGAALLATENAPKGKRAWFGMFPQLGPSIGFLAANGLFLALAMTLNDEQFRSWGWRIPFLLSAVLVMVGLYVRLKLEETPVFAKAMASHQRVSLPIVETVSQHWKPMLLGAASMVVCYALFYISTVFSLSYGVSTLGYTRETFLGLLCFAVLFMAAATPLAALASDR
;
A
#
# COMPACT_ATOMS: atom_id res chain seq x y z
N PHE A 1 10.46 -4.29 13.38
CA PHE A 1 9.35 -3.67 14.13
C PHE A 1 9.11 -2.19 13.78
N GLY A 2 10.12 -1.35 13.49
CA GLY A 2 9.90 0.05 13.12
C GLY A 2 9.24 0.32 11.76
N GLN A 3 9.38 -0.59 10.78
CA GLN A 3 8.78 -0.42 9.45
C GLN A 3 7.24 -0.38 9.48
N GLY A 4 6.59 -1.11 10.37
CA GLY A 4 5.12 -1.10 10.47
C GLY A 4 4.57 0.23 10.98
N LEU A 5 5.24 0.85 11.95
CA LEU A 5 4.87 2.18 12.47
C LEU A 5 5.09 3.26 11.41
N GLY A 6 6.23 3.22 10.70
CA GLY A 6 6.50 4.13 9.60
C GLY A 6 5.46 4.00 8.49
N LEU A 7 5.23 2.77 8.02
CA LEU A 7 4.31 2.51 6.91
C LEU A 7 2.86 2.89 7.25
N GLY A 8 2.41 2.65 8.48
CA GLY A 8 1.10 3.07 8.96
C GLY A 8 0.92 4.59 9.00
N GLY A 9 1.92 5.31 9.50
CA GLY A 9 1.90 6.78 9.52
C GLY A 9 1.98 7.39 8.12
N GLU A 10 2.83 6.82 7.26
CA GLU A 10 3.02 7.28 5.88
C GLU A 10 1.79 7.05 5.00
N TRP A 11 1.20 5.86 5.08
CA TRP A 11 0.01 5.50 4.31
C TRP A 11 -1.22 6.28 4.79
N GLY A 12 -1.42 6.39 6.10
CA GLY A 12 -2.54 7.14 6.69
C GLY A 12 -2.48 8.64 6.31
N GLY A 13 -1.30 9.25 6.38
CA GLY A 13 -1.09 10.63 5.95
C GLY A 13 -1.34 10.82 4.45
N ALA A 14 -0.88 9.90 3.59
CA ALA A 14 -1.11 9.98 2.16
C ALA A 14 -2.60 9.82 1.78
N ALA A 15 -3.31 8.89 2.43
CA ALA A 15 -4.75 8.72 2.23
C ALA A 15 -5.54 9.95 2.69
N LEU A 16 -5.17 10.54 3.83
CA LEU A 16 -5.77 11.78 4.30
C LEU A 16 -5.53 12.92 3.32
N LEU A 17 -4.28 13.13 2.91
CA LEU A 17 -3.90 14.17 1.97
C LEU A 17 -4.61 14.04 0.61
N ALA A 18 -4.75 12.81 0.10
CA ALA A 18 -5.46 12.55 -1.15
C ALA A 18 -6.97 12.85 -1.02
N THR A 19 -7.59 12.44 0.09
CA THR A 19 -9.03 12.63 0.30
C THR A 19 -9.40 14.09 0.66
N GLU A 20 -8.51 14.82 1.34
CA GLU A 20 -8.69 16.23 1.68
C GLU A 20 -8.49 17.17 0.48
N ASN A 21 -7.58 16.84 -0.44
CA ASN A 21 -7.39 17.58 -1.69
C ASN A 21 -8.42 17.22 -2.78
N ALA A 22 -9.30 16.24 -2.52
CA ALA A 22 -10.24 15.75 -3.52
C ALA A 22 -11.38 16.76 -3.79
N PRO A 23 -11.80 16.92 -5.06
CA PRO A 23 -13.03 17.65 -5.41
C PRO A 23 -14.26 17.04 -4.71
N LYS A 24 -15.30 17.86 -4.49
CA LYS A 24 -16.56 17.38 -3.90
C LYS A 24 -17.11 16.18 -4.69
N GLY A 25 -17.46 15.10 -3.98
CA GLY A 25 -18.01 13.87 -4.57
C GLY A 25 -16.98 12.94 -5.23
N LYS A 26 -15.68 13.18 -5.06
CA LYS A 26 -14.60 12.33 -5.63
C LYS A 26 -13.60 11.86 -4.57
N ARG A 27 -14.04 11.76 -3.31
CA ARG A 27 -13.12 11.47 -2.19
C ARG A 27 -12.62 10.03 -2.26
N ALA A 28 -13.49 9.06 -2.55
CA ALA A 28 -13.08 7.68 -2.70
C ALA A 28 -12.20 7.48 -3.95
N TRP A 29 -12.48 8.20 -5.04
CA TRP A 29 -11.66 8.21 -6.25
C TRP A 29 -10.23 8.73 -6.04
N PHE A 30 -10.03 9.73 -5.18
CA PHE A 30 -8.66 10.16 -4.84
C PHE A 30 -8.03 9.25 -3.78
N GLY A 31 -8.85 8.69 -2.88
CA GLY A 31 -8.42 7.70 -1.87
C GLY A 31 -7.98 6.35 -2.44
N MET A 32 -8.32 6.00 -3.69
CA MET A 32 -7.86 4.75 -4.31
C MET A 32 -6.40 4.76 -4.75
N PHE A 33 -5.77 5.92 -4.99
CA PHE A 33 -4.38 5.95 -5.49
C PHE A 33 -3.38 5.31 -4.50
N PRO A 34 -3.45 5.59 -3.19
CA PRO A 34 -2.67 4.83 -2.20
C PRO A 34 -2.97 3.33 -2.20
N GLN A 35 -4.21 2.93 -2.49
CA GLN A 35 -4.64 1.52 -2.52
C GLN A 35 -4.23 0.76 -3.78
N LEU A 36 -3.94 1.46 -4.88
CA LEU A 36 -3.35 0.87 -6.08
C LEU A 36 -1.85 0.55 -5.90
N GLY A 37 -1.19 1.21 -4.94
CA GLY A 37 0.23 1.01 -4.63
C GLY A 37 0.61 -0.46 -4.41
N PRO A 38 -0.08 -1.20 -3.52
CA PRO A 38 0.16 -2.63 -3.31
C PRO A 38 0.03 -3.47 -4.59
N SER A 39 -0.99 -3.25 -5.41
CA SER A 39 -1.19 -4.00 -6.67
C SER A 39 -0.06 -3.75 -7.65
N ILE A 40 0.29 -2.48 -7.88
CA ILE A 40 1.34 -2.07 -8.81
C ILE A 40 2.71 -2.57 -8.30
N GLY A 41 2.97 -2.41 -7.00
CA GLY A 41 4.20 -2.87 -6.37
C GLY A 41 4.35 -4.39 -6.43
N PHE A 42 3.26 -5.14 -6.23
CA PHE A 42 3.26 -6.59 -6.36
C PHE A 42 3.56 -7.02 -7.80
N LEU A 43 2.91 -6.42 -8.81
CA LEU A 43 3.17 -6.73 -10.22
C LEU A 43 4.61 -6.36 -10.61
N ALA A 44 5.11 -5.20 -10.20
CA ALA A 44 6.47 -4.77 -10.47
C ALA A 44 7.51 -5.69 -9.80
N ALA A 45 7.29 -6.09 -8.55
CA ALA A 45 8.17 -6.99 -7.83
C ALA A 45 8.18 -8.40 -8.47
N ASN A 46 7.01 -8.97 -8.75
CA ASN A 46 6.92 -10.29 -9.37
C ASN A 46 7.46 -10.29 -10.80
N GLY A 47 7.16 -9.25 -11.59
CA GLY A 47 7.71 -9.09 -12.93
C GLY A 47 9.23 -8.96 -12.93
N LEU A 48 9.80 -8.20 -11.98
CA LEU A 48 11.24 -8.11 -11.80
C LEU A 48 11.84 -9.47 -11.42
N PHE A 49 11.27 -10.17 -10.45
CA PHE A 49 11.75 -11.49 -10.03
C PHE A 49 11.69 -12.51 -11.17
N LEU A 50 10.63 -12.49 -11.98
CA LEU A 50 10.50 -13.34 -13.17
C LEU A 50 11.57 -12.99 -14.21
N ALA A 51 11.78 -11.70 -14.51
CA ALA A 51 12.81 -11.26 -15.44
C ALA A 51 14.21 -11.70 -14.98
N LEU A 52 14.50 -11.60 -13.68
CA LEU A 52 15.76 -12.08 -13.11
C LEU A 52 15.90 -13.61 -13.21
N ALA A 53 14.83 -14.36 -12.94
CA ALA A 53 14.84 -15.81 -13.07
C ALA A 53 15.05 -16.29 -14.52
N MET A 54 14.55 -15.54 -15.52
CA MET A 54 14.73 -15.88 -16.94
C MET A 54 16.11 -15.49 -17.49
N THR A 55 16.79 -14.52 -16.87
CA THR A 55 18.05 -13.96 -17.38
C THR A 55 19.30 -14.43 -16.62
N LEU A 56 19.14 -14.92 -15.39
CA LEU A 56 20.23 -15.33 -14.52
C LEU A 56 20.09 -16.81 -14.12
N ASN A 57 21.20 -17.53 -14.16
CA ASN A 57 21.28 -18.85 -13.53
C ASN A 57 21.35 -18.72 -11.99
N ASP A 58 21.00 -19.78 -11.26
CA ASP A 58 20.97 -19.81 -9.78
C ASP A 58 22.26 -19.30 -9.11
N GLU A 59 23.41 -19.58 -9.73
CA GLU A 59 24.72 -19.16 -9.22
C GLU A 59 24.94 -17.65 -9.41
N GLN A 60 24.46 -17.08 -10.52
CA GLN A 60 24.52 -15.65 -10.80
C GLN A 60 23.52 -14.86 -9.92
N PHE A 61 22.32 -15.42 -9.72
CA PHE A 61 21.34 -14.80 -8.84
C PHE A 61 21.86 -14.71 -7.39
N ARG A 62 22.45 -15.81 -6.88
CA ARG A 62 23.03 -15.85 -5.52
C ARG A 62 24.29 -14.99 -5.36
N SER A 63 25.12 -14.90 -6.40
CA SER A 63 26.34 -14.08 -6.33
C SER A 63 26.02 -12.59 -6.36
N TRP A 64 25.12 -12.13 -7.24
CA TRP A 64 24.82 -10.69 -7.35
C TRP A 64 23.39 -10.31 -7.75
N GLY A 65 22.64 -11.17 -8.43
CA GLY A 65 21.29 -10.83 -8.92
C GLY A 65 20.32 -10.40 -7.81
N TRP A 66 20.45 -10.96 -6.61
CA TRP A 66 19.64 -10.59 -5.45
C TRP A 66 19.75 -9.10 -5.05
N ARG A 67 20.80 -8.39 -5.46
CA ARG A 67 20.99 -6.96 -5.13
C ARG A 67 20.14 -6.03 -6.00
N ILE A 68 19.72 -6.47 -7.19
CA ILE A 68 18.96 -5.63 -8.14
C ILE A 68 17.63 -5.14 -7.54
N PRO A 69 16.78 -6.01 -6.93
CA PRO A 69 15.55 -5.56 -6.29
C PRO A 69 15.78 -4.52 -5.18
N PHE A 70 16.86 -4.64 -4.42
CA PHE A 70 17.18 -3.68 -3.35
C PHE A 70 17.61 -2.33 -3.91
N LEU A 71 18.42 -2.30 -4.97
CA LEU A 71 18.81 -1.05 -5.62
C LEU A 71 17.61 -0.33 -6.23
N LEU A 72 16.73 -1.05 -6.92
CA LEU A 72 15.50 -0.49 -7.46
C LEU A 72 14.57 0.05 -6.36
N SER A 73 14.44 -0.68 -5.25
CA SER A 73 13.72 -0.22 -4.07
C SER A 73 14.31 1.07 -3.49
N ALA A 74 15.65 1.17 -3.41
CA ALA A 74 16.31 2.40 -2.96
C ALA A 74 15.99 3.61 -3.85
N VAL A 75 15.93 3.42 -5.18
CA VAL A 75 15.51 4.49 -6.10
C VAL A 75 14.06 4.90 -5.83
N LEU A 76 13.15 3.93 -5.66
CA LEU A 76 11.75 4.22 -5.35
C LEU A 76 11.61 4.99 -4.02
N VAL A 77 12.40 4.64 -3.01
CA VAL A 77 12.43 5.38 -1.73
C VAL A 77 12.94 6.80 -1.93
N MET A 78 14.00 7.03 -2.71
CA MET A 78 14.48 8.38 -3.01
C MET A 78 13.44 9.22 -3.75
N VAL A 79 12.75 8.63 -4.73
CA VAL A 79 11.65 9.31 -5.44
C VAL A 79 10.51 9.63 -4.47
N GLY A 80 10.10 8.68 -3.63
CA GLY A 80 9.07 8.89 -2.62
C GLY A 80 9.43 10.00 -1.63
N LEU A 81 10.69 10.04 -1.19
CA LEU A 81 11.22 11.10 -0.32
C LEU A 81 11.22 12.46 -1.03
N TYR A 82 11.68 12.52 -2.28
CA TYR A 82 11.68 13.75 -3.07
C TYR A 82 10.26 14.30 -3.25
N VAL A 83 9.31 13.44 -3.60
CA VAL A 83 7.89 13.81 -3.74
C VAL A 83 7.35 14.33 -2.40
N ARG A 84 7.63 13.65 -1.29
CA ARG A 84 7.23 14.09 0.05
C ARG A 84 7.78 15.47 0.42
N LEU A 85 9.04 15.75 0.07
CA LEU A 85 9.68 17.04 0.32
C LEU A 85 9.12 18.17 -0.56
N LYS A 86 8.51 17.83 -1.71
CA LYS A 86 7.94 18.77 -2.68
C LYS A 86 6.44 19.00 -2.53
N LEU A 87 5.71 18.11 -1.84
CA LEU A 87 4.30 18.33 -1.58
C LEU A 87 4.15 19.46 -0.56
N GLU A 88 3.59 20.58 -1.02
CA GLU A 88 3.12 21.66 -0.15
C GLU A 88 1.97 21.14 0.72
N GLU A 89 1.94 21.53 1.99
CA GLU A 89 0.91 21.08 2.93
C GLU A 89 -0.50 21.48 2.47
N THR A 90 -1.51 20.68 2.82
CA THR A 90 -2.89 20.94 2.40
C THR A 90 -3.34 22.33 2.82
N PRO A 91 -4.13 23.05 1.99
CA PRO A 91 -4.71 24.34 2.36
C PRO A 91 -5.61 24.25 3.61
N VAL A 92 -6.12 23.05 3.94
CA VAL A 92 -6.83 22.75 5.19
C VAL A 92 -5.88 22.79 6.39
N PHE A 93 -4.72 22.14 6.29
CA PHE A 93 -3.70 22.16 7.33
C PHE A 93 -3.07 23.56 7.49
N ALA A 94 -2.82 24.26 6.39
CA ALA A 94 -2.35 25.66 6.40
C ALA A 94 -3.37 26.60 7.09
N LYS A 95 -4.67 26.42 6.86
CA LYS A 95 -5.73 27.18 7.55
C LYS A 95 -5.83 26.83 9.04
N ALA A 96 -5.67 25.56 9.40
CA ALA A 96 -5.67 25.12 10.81
C ALA A 96 -4.45 25.65 11.59
N MET A 97 -3.28 25.68 10.92
CA MET A 97 -2.07 26.31 11.45
C MET A 97 -2.23 27.83 11.63
N ALA A 98 -2.89 28.50 10.68
CA ALA A 98 -3.17 29.94 10.75
C ALA A 98 -4.23 30.31 11.80
N SER A 99 -5.19 29.43 12.09
CA SER A 99 -6.27 29.69 13.05
C SER A 99 -5.88 29.43 14.51
N HIS A 100 -4.64 29.02 14.80
CA HIS A 100 -4.14 28.73 16.15
C HIS A 100 -4.99 27.73 16.96
N GLN A 101 -5.84 26.93 16.30
CA GLN A 101 -6.59 25.84 16.91
C GLN A 101 -5.68 24.64 17.19
N ARG A 102 -4.63 24.85 17.98
CA ARG A 102 -3.84 23.76 18.55
C ARG A 102 -4.64 23.15 19.68
N VAL A 103 -5.40 22.11 19.38
CA VAL A 103 -5.97 21.23 20.39
C VAL A 103 -4.80 20.56 21.11
N SER A 104 -4.65 20.79 22.42
CA SER A 104 -3.46 20.42 23.18
C SER A 104 -3.25 18.91 23.31
N LEU A 105 -4.28 18.09 23.10
CA LEU A 105 -4.23 16.62 23.17
C LEU A 105 -5.12 15.95 22.10
N PRO A 106 -4.73 16.01 20.80
CA PRO A 106 -5.54 15.48 19.70
C PRO A 106 -5.79 13.97 19.82
N ILE A 107 -4.82 13.23 20.36
CA ILE A 107 -4.90 11.77 20.52
C ILE A 107 -5.94 11.40 21.59
N VAL A 108 -5.92 12.08 22.74
CA VAL A 108 -6.84 11.80 23.85
C VAL A 108 -8.28 12.17 23.48
N GLU A 109 -8.48 13.26 22.76
CA GLU A 109 -9.80 13.71 22.32
C GLU A 109 -10.36 12.81 21.20
N THR A 110 -9.53 12.38 20.25
CA THR A 110 -9.93 11.39 19.22
C THR A 110 -10.30 10.05 19.84
N VAL A 111 -9.48 9.54 20.76
CA VAL A 111 -9.74 8.24 21.42
C VAL A 111 -10.91 8.32 22.38
N SER A 112 -11.22 9.45 23.01
CA SER A 112 -12.36 9.55 23.93
C SER A 112 -13.69 9.87 23.21
N GLN A 113 -13.69 10.80 22.24
CA GLN A 113 -14.90 11.23 21.56
C GLN A 113 -15.25 10.38 20.32
N HIS A 114 -14.26 9.73 19.69
CA HIS A 114 -14.43 9.02 18.42
C HIS A 114 -13.95 7.56 18.46
N TRP A 115 -13.99 6.92 19.64
CA TRP A 115 -13.47 5.56 19.83
C TRP A 115 -14.18 4.48 18.99
N LYS A 116 -15.50 4.56 18.82
CA LYS A 116 -16.26 3.58 18.03
C LYS A 116 -15.92 3.67 16.53
N PRO A 117 -16.00 4.85 15.87
CA PRO A 117 -15.52 4.99 14.49
C PRO A 117 -14.06 4.55 14.31
N MET A 118 -13.18 4.91 15.26
CA MET A 118 -11.77 4.54 15.22
C MET A 118 -11.58 3.03 15.28
N LEU A 119 -12.26 2.34 16.20
CA LEU A 119 -12.17 0.89 16.35
C LEU A 119 -12.74 0.15 15.14
N LEU A 120 -13.89 0.60 14.61
CA LEU A 120 -14.49 0.01 13.41
C LEU A 120 -13.57 0.19 12.20
N GLY A 121 -13.01 1.38 11.98
CA GLY A 121 -12.05 1.62 10.90
C GLY A 121 -10.78 0.77 11.03
N ALA A 122 -10.23 0.65 12.24
CA ALA A 122 -9.08 -0.21 12.51
C ALA A 122 -9.40 -1.69 12.26
N ALA A 123 -10.55 -2.18 12.72
CA ALA A 123 -10.98 -3.56 12.50
C ALA A 123 -11.21 -3.85 11.02
N SER A 124 -11.83 -2.93 10.28
CA SER A 124 -11.99 -3.05 8.83
C SER A 124 -10.64 -3.18 8.11
N MET A 125 -9.64 -2.39 8.50
CA MET A 125 -8.28 -2.51 7.96
C MET A 125 -7.64 -3.86 8.28
N VAL A 126 -7.80 -4.38 9.49
CA VAL A 126 -7.29 -5.71 9.87
C VAL A 126 -7.87 -6.79 8.96
N VAL A 127 -9.18 -6.76 8.69
CA VAL A 127 -9.82 -7.73 7.79
C VAL A 127 -9.25 -7.62 6.37
N CYS A 128 -9.09 -6.41 5.84
CA CYS A 128 -8.50 -6.19 4.52
C CYS A 128 -7.06 -6.75 4.42
N TYR A 129 -6.19 -6.43 5.38
CA TYR A 129 -4.81 -6.92 5.38
C TYR A 129 -4.73 -8.43 5.60
N ALA A 130 -5.58 -9.00 6.46
CA ALA A 130 -5.64 -10.44 6.67
C ALA A 130 -6.00 -11.17 5.37
N LEU A 131 -7.05 -10.73 4.68
CA LEU A 131 -7.45 -11.30 3.39
C LEU A 131 -6.35 -11.17 2.34
N PHE A 132 -5.67 -10.01 2.29
CA PHE A 132 -4.56 -9.77 1.38
C PHE A 132 -3.40 -10.73 1.62
N TYR A 133 -2.91 -10.86 2.86
CA TYR A 133 -1.77 -11.73 3.17
C TYR A 133 -2.12 -13.21 3.07
N ILE A 134 -3.35 -13.60 3.43
CA ILE A 134 -3.82 -14.98 3.22
C ILE A 134 -3.78 -15.32 1.73
N SER A 135 -4.29 -14.43 0.88
CA SER A 135 -4.38 -14.67 -0.56
C SER A 135 -3.04 -14.62 -1.28
N THR A 136 -2.11 -13.77 -0.83
CA THR A 136 -0.84 -13.55 -1.55
C THR A 136 0.31 -14.37 -0.99
N VAL A 137 0.50 -14.41 0.32
CA VAL A 137 1.66 -15.05 0.97
C VAL A 137 1.32 -16.48 1.38
N PHE A 138 0.22 -16.66 2.11
CA PHE A 138 -0.14 -17.99 2.61
C PHE A 138 -0.52 -18.93 1.47
N SER A 139 -1.38 -18.50 0.53
CA SER A 139 -1.75 -19.32 -0.63
C SER A 139 -0.54 -19.72 -1.48
N LEU A 140 0.43 -18.82 -1.68
CA LEU A 140 1.69 -19.15 -2.37
C LEU A 140 2.47 -20.23 -1.63
N SER A 141 2.70 -20.01 -0.34
CA SER A 141 3.47 -20.92 0.51
C SER A 141 2.81 -22.31 0.54
N TYR A 142 1.50 -22.36 0.74
CA TYR A 142 0.72 -23.59 0.79
C TYR A 142 0.65 -24.30 -0.57
N GLY A 143 0.46 -23.54 -1.65
CA GLY A 143 0.42 -24.06 -3.02
C GLY A 143 1.73 -24.74 -3.43
N VAL A 144 2.86 -24.11 -3.09
CA VAL A 144 4.18 -24.65 -3.43
C VAL A 144 4.62 -25.76 -2.48
N SER A 145 4.40 -25.59 -1.18
CA SER A 145 4.98 -26.49 -0.16
C SER A 145 4.13 -27.73 0.11
N THR A 146 2.80 -27.61 -0.01
CA THR A 146 1.86 -28.68 0.35
C THR A 146 1.21 -29.31 -0.88
N LEU A 147 0.79 -28.49 -1.85
CA LEU A 147 0.08 -28.96 -3.05
C LEU A 147 1.02 -29.33 -4.21
N GLY A 148 2.31 -29.04 -4.10
CA GLY A 148 3.32 -29.42 -5.09
C GLY A 148 3.31 -28.61 -6.39
N TYR A 149 2.63 -27.45 -6.41
CA TYR A 149 2.72 -26.55 -7.57
C TYR A 149 4.13 -26.00 -7.72
N THR A 150 4.58 -25.84 -8.96
CA THR A 150 5.81 -25.08 -9.21
C THR A 150 5.59 -23.62 -8.84
N ARG A 151 6.63 -23.00 -8.26
CA ARG A 151 6.58 -21.59 -7.83
C ARG A 151 6.17 -20.67 -8.99
N GLU A 152 6.70 -20.91 -10.18
CA GLU A 152 6.39 -20.14 -11.40
C GLU A 152 4.89 -20.16 -11.74
N THR A 153 4.27 -21.34 -11.74
CA THR A 153 2.83 -21.48 -12.04
C THR A 153 1.99 -20.71 -11.04
N PHE A 154 2.31 -20.84 -9.74
CA PHE A 154 1.54 -20.18 -8.69
C PHE A 154 1.75 -18.65 -8.68
N LEU A 155 2.97 -18.18 -8.96
CA LEU A 155 3.24 -16.75 -9.15
C LEU A 155 2.46 -16.19 -10.34
N GLY A 156 2.34 -16.95 -11.44
CA GLY A 156 1.50 -16.58 -12.58
C GLY A 156 0.02 -16.41 -12.19
N LEU A 157 -0.52 -17.33 -11.40
CA LEU A 157 -1.89 -17.25 -10.86
C LEU A 157 -2.07 -16.02 -9.94
N LEU A 158 -1.09 -15.70 -9.11
CA LEU A 158 -1.14 -14.52 -8.24
C LEU A 158 -1.05 -13.22 -9.03
N CYS A 159 -0.19 -13.14 -10.04
CA CYS A 159 -0.13 -11.99 -10.94
C CYS A 159 -1.50 -11.77 -11.62
N PHE A 160 -2.13 -12.85 -12.08
CA PHE A 160 -3.48 -12.78 -12.65
C PHE A 160 -4.52 -12.32 -11.61
N ALA A 161 -4.50 -12.87 -10.39
CA ALA A 161 -5.41 -12.48 -9.31
C ALA A 161 -5.26 -10.99 -8.92
N VAL A 162 -4.03 -10.47 -8.90
CA VAL A 162 -3.76 -9.06 -8.57
C VAL A 162 -4.31 -8.10 -9.63
N LEU A 163 -4.50 -8.53 -10.88
CA LEU A 163 -5.20 -7.71 -11.88
C LEU A 163 -6.66 -7.46 -11.49
N PHE A 164 -7.34 -8.46 -10.91
CA PHE A 164 -8.69 -8.26 -10.39
C PHE A 164 -8.70 -7.32 -9.19
N MET A 165 -7.69 -7.39 -8.32
CA MET A 165 -7.55 -6.42 -7.22
C MET A 165 -7.33 -5.01 -7.77
N ALA A 166 -6.45 -4.85 -8.77
CA ALA A 166 -6.18 -3.58 -9.43
C ALA A 166 -7.42 -3.01 -10.12
N ALA A 167 -8.29 -3.85 -10.70
CA ALA A 167 -9.55 -3.45 -11.33
C ALA A 167 -10.69 -3.22 -10.32
N ALA A 168 -10.76 -4.01 -9.25
CA ALA A 168 -11.77 -3.86 -8.20
C ALA A 168 -11.58 -2.57 -7.41
N THR A 169 -10.34 -2.13 -7.20
CA THR A 169 -10.02 -0.89 -6.47
C THR A 169 -10.73 0.36 -7.04
N PRO A 170 -10.60 0.70 -8.35
CA PRO A 170 -11.32 1.83 -8.93
C PRO A 170 -12.83 1.62 -9.02
N LEU A 171 -13.29 0.39 -9.23
CA LEU A 171 -14.73 0.08 -9.25
C LEU A 171 -15.37 0.31 -7.88
N ALA A 172 -14.72 -0.14 -6.80
CA ALA A 172 -15.15 0.09 -5.44
C ALA A 172 -15.11 1.57 -5.06
N ALA A 173 -14.09 2.30 -5.51
CA ALA A 173 -14.00 3.75 -5.32
C ALA A 173 -15.16 4.49 -5.99
N LEU A 174 -15.48 4.15 -7.25
CA LEU A 174 -16.63 4.73 -7.97
C LEU A 174 -17.97 4.37 -7.33
N ALA A 175 -18.12 3.15 -6.81
CA ALA A 175 -19.32 2.72 -6.11
C ALA A 175 -19.48 3.42 -4.75
N SER A 176 -18.37 3.74 -4.08
CA SER A 176 -18.38 4.42 -2.78
C SER A 176 -18.58 5.94 -2.87
N ASP A 177 -18.31 6.55 -4.03
CA ASP A 177 -18.58 7.98 -4.30
C ASP A 177 -20.02 8.22 -4.81
N ARG A 178 -20.82 7.16 -5.07
CA ARG A 178 -22.25 7.21 -5.43
C ARG A 178 -23.15 7.15 -4.20
#